data_AF-A0A6B3FG62-F1
#
_entry.id   AF-A0A6B3FG62-F1
#
_cell.length_a   1.000
_cell.length_b   1.000
_cell.length_c   1.000
_cell.angle_alpha   90.00
_cell.angle_beta   90.00
_cell.angle_gamma   90.00
#
_symmetry.space_group_name_H-M   'P 1'
#
loop_
_entity.id
_entity.type
_entity.pdbx_description
1 polymer ?
#
loop_
_entity_poly.entity_id
_entity_poly.type
_entity_poly.pdbx_seq_one_letter_code
_entity_poly.pdbx_strand_id
1 'polypeptide(L)' 'MAVEPLIELRDVNKYYGQLHVLQDVSLTVHRGEVVVVIGPSGSGKSTLCRTVN' A
#
# COMPACT_ATOMS: atom_id res chain seq x y z
N MET A 1 5.27 -13.11 21.53
CA MET A 1 4.01 -13.07 20.76
C MET A 1 4.21 -12.08 19.63
N ALA A 2 3.91 -12.45 18.38
CA ALA A 2 4.01 -11.50 17.28
C ALA A 2 2.92 -10.43 17.47
N VAL A 3 3.29 -9.15 17.34
CA VAL A 3 2.35 -8.04 17.45
C VAL A 3 1.47 -8.06 16.20
N GLU A 4 0.15 -8.08 16.38
CA GLU A 4 -0.79 -8.03 15.26
C GLU A 4 -0.65 -6.67 14.54
N PRO A 5 -0.47 -6.65 13.20
CA PRO A 5 -0.31 -5.41 12.46
C PRO A 5 -1.61 -4.61 12.47
N LEU A 6 -1.51 -3.27 12.44
CA LEU A 6 -2.67 -2.39 12.33
C LEU A 6 -3.20 -2.35 10.89
N ILE A 7 -2.28 -2.36 9.92
CA ILE A 7 -2.58 -2.43 8.49
C ILE A 7 -1.67 -3.49 7.88
N GLU A 8 -2.25 -4.37 7.06
CA GLU A 8 -1.49 -5.35 6.29
C GLU A 8 -2.02 -5.42 4.85
N LEU A 9 -1.11 -5.21 3.90
CA LEU A 9 -1.31 -5.45 2.47
C LEU A 9 -0.44 -6.65 2.08
N ARG A 10 -1.05 -7.66 1.44
CA ARG A 10 -0.36 -8.85 0.94
C ARG A 10 -0.61 -8.98 -0.56
N ASP A 11 0.46 -8.95 -1.33
CA ASP A 11 0.49 -9.22 -2.78
C ASP A 11 -0.59 -8.43 -3.55
N VAL A 12 -0.75 -7.15 -3.18
CA VAL A 12 -1.83 -6.30 -3.69
C VAL A 12 -1.54 -5.90 -5.12
N ASN A 13 -2.48 -6.27 -5.99
CA ASN A 13 -2.52 -5.88 -7.38
C ASN A 13 -3.75 -4.98 -7.63
N LYS A 14 -3.54 -3.78 -8.17
CA LYS A 14 -4.61 -2.80 -8.38
C LYS A 14 -4.59 -2.24 -9.80
N TYR A 15 -5.74 -2.35 -10.44
CA TYR A 15 -5.95 -1.89 -11.81
C TYR A 15 -6.99 -0.78 -11.90
N TYR A 16 -6.80 0.11 -12.88
CA TYR A 16 -7.84 0.99 -13.40
C TYR A 16 -8.01 0.68 -14.89
N GLY A 17 -9.02 -0.11 -15.24
CA GLY A 17 -9.14 -0.68 -16.58
C GLY A 17 -7.93 -1.55 -16.91
N GLN A 18 -7.25 -1.24 -18.02
CA GLN A 18 -6.03 -1.96 -18.45
C GLN A 18 -4.76 -1.49 -17.73
N LEU A 19 -4.81 -0.39 -16.98
CA LEU A 19 -3.63 0.16 -16.31
C LEU A 19 -3.38 -0.56 -14.97
N HIS A 20 -2.25 -1.27 -14.86
CA HIS A 20 -1.82 -1.94 -13.64
C HIS A 20 -0.99 -0.98 -12.76
N VAL A 21 -1.61 -0.39 -11.74
CA VAL A 21 -1.01 0.70 -10.94
C VAL A 21 -0.24 0.23 -9.72
N LEU A 22 -0.80 -0.69 -8.93
CA LEU A 22 -0.06 -1.35 -7.84
C LEU A 22 0.22 -2.77 -8.30
N GLN A 23 1.49 -3.17 -8.31
CA GLN A 23 1.93 -4.46 -8.83
C GLN A 23 2.63 -5.21 -7.70
N ASP A 24 2.03 -6.30 -7.24
CA ASP A 24 2.55 -7.16 -6.16
C ASP A 24 3.04 -6.39 -4.92
N VAL A 25 2.23 -5.43 -4.45
CA VAL A 25 2.60 -4.56 -3.33
C VAL A 25 2.26 -5.22 -1.99
N SER A 26 3.28 -5.43 -1.16
CA SER A 26 3.14 -5.88 0.22
C SER A 26 3.64 -4.82 1.20
N LEU A 27 2.88 -4.56 2.26
CA LEU A 27 3.17 -3.54 3.27
C LEU A 27 2.57 -3.96 4.61
N THR A 28 3.33 -3.79 5.69
CA THR A 28 2.86 -4.00 7.05
C THR A 28 3.10 -2.73 7.84
N VAL A 29 2.07 -2.24 8.54
CA VAL A 29 2.17 -1.07 9.42
C VAL A 29 1.65 -1.45 10.80
N HIS A 30 2.49 -1.25 11.81
CA HIS A 30 2.15 -1.51 13.21
C HIS A 30 1.52 -0.29 13.86
N ARG A 31 0.84 -0.52 14.99
CA ARG A 31 0.24 0.54 15.78
C ARG A 31 1.31 1.54 16.25
N GLY A 32 1.11 2.82 15.92
CA GLY A 32 2.01 3.92 16.31
C GLY A 32 3.12 4.22 15.31
N GLU A 33 3.25 3.46 14.23
CA GLU A 33 4.19 3.77 13.15
C GLU A 33 3.70 4.94 12.29
N VAL A 34 4.66 5.76 11.85
CA VAL A 34 4.45 6.81 10.86
C VAL A 34 5.19 6.41 9.59
N VAL A 35 4.43 6.15 8.52
CA VAL A 35 4.98 5.71 7.24
C VAL A 35 4.83 6.81 6.20
N VAL A 36 5.91 7.11 5.49
CA VAL A 36 5.92 8.09 4.38
C VAL A 36 6.07 7.34 3.07
N VAL A 37 5.11 7.54 2.15
CA VAL A 37 5.15 6.96 0.80
C VAL A 37 5.68 8.01 -0.17
N ILE A 38 6.87 7.76 -0.75
CA ILE A 38 7.55 8.66 -1.68
C ILE A 38 7.72 8.02 -3.06
N GLY A 39 7.90 8.85 -4.09
CA GLY A 39 8.06 8.42 -5.47
C GLY A 39 7.62 9.47 -6.49
N PRO A 40 8.00 9.32 -7.78
CA PRO A 40 7.67 10.27 -8.83
C PRO A 40 6.15 10.40 -9.07
N SER A 41 5.73 11.46 -9.76
CA SER A 41 4.31 11.60 -10.13
C SER A 41 3.84 10.37 -10.94
N GLY A 42 2.62 9.91 -10.68
CA GLY A 42 2.05 8.72 -11.34
C GLY A 42 2.46 7.36 -10.76
N SER A 43 3.39 7.28 -9.80
CA SER A 43 3.91 6.01 -9.25
C SER A 43 2.93 5.20 -8.36
N GLY A 44 1.65 5.57 -8.30
CA GLY A 44 0.64 4.83 -7.52
C GLY A 44 0.51 5.21 -6.04
N LYS A 45 1.23 6.22 -5.52
CA LYS A 45 1.18 6.62 -4.10
C LYS A 45 -0.23 6.87 -3.57
N SER A 46 -0.99 7.73 -4.25
CA SER A 46 -2.38 8.02 -3.85
C SER A 46 -3.30 6.81 -4.06
N THR A 47 -2.99 5.92 -5.01
CA THR A 47 -3.71 4.66 -5.20
C THR A 47 -3.45 3.70 -4.02
N LEU A 48 -2.22 3.63 -3.52
CA LEU A 48 -1.87 2.88 -2.31
C LEU A 48 -2.65 3.40 -1.10
N CYS A 49 -2.63 4.72 -0.85
CA CYS A 49 -3.38 5.30 0.28
C CYS A 49 -4.90 5.06 0.17
N ARG A 50 -5.46 5.16 -1.05
CA ARG A 50 -6.89 4.87 -1.29
C ARG A 50 -7.24 3.38 -1.24
N THR A 51 -6.26 2.50 -1.29
CA THR A 51 -6.50 1.05 -1.11
C THR A 51 -6.59 0.70 0.38
N VAL A 52 -6.00 1.52 1.25
CA VAL A 52 -6.05 1.37 2.71
C VAL A 52 -7.30 2.01 3.32
N ASN A 53 -7.74 3.16 2.81
CA ASN A 53 -9.00 3.83 3.21
C ASN A 53 -10.23 3.09 2.67
#